data_AF-A0AA88KUU3-F1
#
_entry.id   AF-A0AA88KUU3-F1
#
_cell.length_a   1.000
_cell.length_b   1.000
_cell.length_c   1.000
_cell.angle_alpha   90.00
_cell.angle_beta   90.00
_cell.angle_gamma   90.00
#
_symmetry.space_group_name_H-M   'P 1'
#
loop_
_entity.id
_entity.type
_entity.pdbx_description
1 polymer ?
#
loop_
_entity_poly.entity_id
_entity_poly.type
_entity_poly.pdbx_seq_one_letter_code
_entity_poly.pdbx_strand_id
1 'polypeptide(L)'
;MPKVDLTFCLEGINASDPFPFQLSVITSSGEESVVVKTTQDITTMERHVAKQVDVSSLSKVNVRILIPIRGIDTVQPFNVEKEGPFILIKREEGKGLQIVQRKADDKFGTTQVVKTATGGNESRSQHQAGFVVDPQTGQKRYLSKSNPQTTTYSVPSSGTSSGVDTSNRTTTESAGDVYAQLEKLGQLRDRGILTETEFQQQKKKLLGL
;
A
#
# COMPACT_ATOMS: atom_id res chain seq x y z
N MET A 1 -15.14 -23.50 4.84
CA MET A 1 -14.05 -22.53 5.03
C MET A 1 -14.29 -21.78 6.33
N PRO A 2 -13.24 -21.34 7.05
CA PRO A 2 -13.45 -20.50 8.22
C PRO A 2 -14.14 -19.20 7.81
N LYS A 3 -15.18 -18.82 8.56
CA LYS A 3 -15.94 -17.58 8.37
C LYS A 3 -15.52 -16.58 9.43
N VAL A 4 -15.28 -15.34 9.02
CA VAL A 4 -14.90 -14.26 9.93
C VAL A 4 -15.71 -13.00 9.64
N ASP A 5 -15.94 -12.20 10.67
CA ASP A 5 -16.46 -10.85 10.49
C ASP A 5 -15.28 -9.88 10.34
N LEU A 6 -15.27 -9.08 9.28
CA LEU A 6 -14.29 -8.03 9.07
C LEU A 6 -14.91 -6.68 9.41
N THR A 7 -14.21 -5.90 10.23
CA THR A 7 -14.64 -4.55 10.60
C THR A 7 -13.76 -3.54 9.89
N PHE A 8 -14.39 -2.67 9.11
CA PHE A 8 -13.74 -1.57 8.41
C PHE A 8 -14.10 -0.25 9.08
N CYS A 9 -13.09 0.50 9.48
CA CYS A 9 -13.22 1.88 9.92
C CYS A 9 -12.75 2.80 8.79
N LEU A 10 -13.58 3.74 8.37
CA LEU A 10 -13.31 4.61 7.22
C LEU A 10 -13.32 6.06 7.67
N GLU A 11 -12.32 6.85 7.26
CA GLU A 11 -12.22 8.25 7.68
C GLU A 11 -11.54 9.11 6.60
N GLY A 12 -12.07 10.30 6.35
CA GLY A 12 -11.51 11.29 5.43
C GLY A 12 -11.61 10.92 3.95
N ILE A 13 -12.46 9.96 3.57
CA ILE A 13 -12.53 9.47 2.19
C ILE A 13 -13.43 10.37 1.36
N ASN A 14 -12.89 10.95 0.29
CA ASN A 14 -13.69 11.74 -0.64
C ASN A 14 -14.46 10.87 -1.62
N ALA A 15 -15.72 11.21 -1.88
CA ALA A 15 -16.58 10.58 -2.86
C ALA A 15 -17.53 11.61 -3.48
N SER A 16 -18.04 11.31 -4.67
CA SER A 16 -19.05 12.13 -5.34
C SER A 16 -19.93 11.27 -6.25
N ASP A 17 -21.02 11.83 -6.76
CA ASP A 17 -21.95 11.11 -7.63
C ASP A 17 -21.33 10.55 -8.93
N PRO A 18 -20.44 11.27 -9.66
CA PRO A 18 -19.74 10.63 -10.77
C PRO A 18 -18.58 9.72 -10.31
N PHE A 19 -18.12 9.85 -9.07
CA PHE A 19 -16.93 9.15 -8.55
C PHE A 19 -17.19 8.55 -7.16
N PRO A 20 -18.03 7.50 -7.06
CA PRO A 20 -18.36 6.89 -5.78
C PRO A 20 -17.16 6.18 -5.17
N PHE A 21 -17.00 6.28 -3.87
CA PHE A 21 -16.13 5.37 -3.13
C PHE A 21 -16.80 4.00 -3.03
N GLN A 22 -16.03 2.93 -3.25
CA GLN A 22 -16.50 1.57 -3.05
C GLN A 22 -15.43 0.73 -2.35
N LEU A 23 -15.87 -0.04 -1.36
CA LEU A 23 -15.09 -1.05 -0.68
C LEU A 23 -15.78 -2.40 -0.86
N SER A 24 -15.04 -3.38 -1.36
CA SER A 24 -15.54 -4.74 -1.54
C SER A 24 -14.58 -5.76 -0.95
N VAL A 25 -15.12 -6.87 -0.47
CA VAL A 25 -14.35 -8.05 -0.06
C VAL A 25 -14.45 -9.09 -1.17
N ILE A 26 -13.32 -9.60 -1.63
CA ILE A 26 -13.24 -10.69 -2.59
C ILE A 26 -13.02 -11.97 -1.79
N THR A 27 -14.01 -12.86 -1.83
CA THR A 27 -14.00 -14.15 -1.14
C THR A 27 -13.03 -15.12 -1.81
N SER A 28 -12.76 -16.25 -1.14
CA SER A 28 -11.94 -17.33 -1.68
C SER A 28 -12.52 -17.98 -2.94
N SER A 29 -13.82 -17.88 -3.19
CA SER A 29 -14.46 -18.31 -4.45
C SER A 29 -14.28 -17.31 -5.60
N GLY A 30 -13.73 -16.12 -5.32
CA GLY A 30 -13.61 -15.02 -6.28
C GLY A 30 -14.84 -14.12 -6.34
N GLU A 31 -15.88 -14.39 -5.55
CA GLU A 31 -17.07 -13.54 -5.48
C GLU A 31 -16.75 -12.23 -4.74
N GLU A 32 -17.15 -11.11 -5.34
CA GLU A 32 -16.99 -9.76 -4.79
C GLU A 32 -18.26 -9.37 -4.01
N SER A 33 -18.10 -9.12 -2.71
CA SER A 33 -19.16 -8.65 -1.82
C SER A 33 -18.92 -7.19 -1.46
N VAL A 34 -19.83 -6.31 -1.84
CA VAL A 34 -19.74 -4.87 -1.56
C VAL A 34 -20.04 -4.62 -0.08
N VAL A 35 -19.08 -4.03 0.63
CA VAL A 35 -19.20 -3.69 2.05
C VAL A 35 -19.80 -2.30 2.22
N VAL A 36 -19.34 -1.36 1.41
CA VAL A 36 -19.87 0.00 1.35
C VAL A 36 -19.68 0.58 -0.03
N LYS A 37 -20.67 1.36 -0.47
CA LYS A 37 -20.62 2.19 -1.66
C LYS A 37 -21.31 3.51 -1.33
N THR A 38 -20.61 4.62 -1.51
CA THR A 38 -21.16 5.95 -1.19
C THR A 38 -20.71 6.98 -2.22
N THR A 39 -21.59 7.95 -2.47
CA THR A 39 -21.34 9.15 -3.26
C THR A 39 -21.11 10.38 -2.38
N GLN A 40 -21.12 10.20 -1.05
CA GLN A 40 -20.90 11.27 -0.08
C GLN A 40 -19.53 11.12 0.58
N ASP A 41 -18.87 12.25 0.86
CA ASP A 41 -17.62 12.29 1.61
C ASP A 41 -17.79 11.67 3.00
N ILE A 42 -16.90 10.74 3.35
CA ILE A 42 -16.79 10.17 4.70
C ILE A 42 -15.86 11.09 5.50
N THR A 43 -16.42 12.10 6.14
CA THR A 43 -15.65 13.11 6.88
C THR A 43 -15.26 12.66 8.28
N THR A 44 -16.16 11.93 8.96
CA THR A 44 -15.95 11.35 10.28
C THR A 44 -15.75 9.84 10.20
N MET A 45 -15.21 9.23 11.26
CA MET A 45 -14.98 7.78 11.28
C MET A 45 -16.30 7.01 11.20
N GLU A 46 -16.49 6.24 10.12
CA GLU A 46 -17.63 5.35 9.92
C GLU A 46 -17.21 3.88 10.04
N ARG A 47 -18.08 3.06 10.63
CA ARG A 47 -17.83 1.63 10.88
C ARG A 47 -18.73 0.77 10.01
N HIS A 48 -18.12 -0.11 9.23
CA HIS A 48 -18.82 -1.10 8.40
C HIS A 48 -18.35 -2.51 8.73
N VAL A 49 -19.26 -3.49 8.64
CA VAL A 49 -18.94 -4.89 8.94
C VAL A 49 -19.31 -5.76 7.75
N ALA A 50 -18.32 -6.46 7.21
CA ALA A 50 -18.54 -7.57 6.29
C ALA A 50 -18.73 -8.84 7.11
N LYS A 51 -19.95 -9.38 7.14
CA LYS A 51 -20.28 -10.55 7.95
C LYS A 51 -19.95 -11.84 7.23
N GLN A 52 -19.50 -12.84 7.99
CA GLN A 52 -19.30 -14.21 7.51
C GLN A 52 -18.46 -14.32 6.22
N VAL A 53 -17.39 -13.54 6.14
CA VAL A 53 -16.46 -13.58 5.02
C VAL A 53 -15.73 -14.92 5.02
N ASP A 54 -15.81 -15.65 3.91
CA ASP A 54 -15.05 -16.87 3.71
C ASP A 54 -13.56 -16.52 3.51
N VAL A 55 -12.74 -17.02 4.42
CA VAL A 55 -11.29 -16.81 4.37
C VAL A 55 -10.62 -18.02 3.73
N SER A 56 -9.65 -17.76 2.85
CA SER A 56 -8.79 -18.81 2.31
C SER A 56 -8.05 -19.58 3.40
N SER A 57 -7.52 -20.76 3.09
CA SER A 57 -6.68 -21.55 4.00
C SER A 57 -5.41 -20.82 4.46
N LEU A 58 -4.99 -19.76 3.77
CA LEU A 58 -3.86 -18.91 4.15
C LEU A 58 -4.26 -17.78 5.11
N SER A 59 -5.51 -17.75 5.58
CA SER A 59 -6.07 -16.71 6.44
C SER A 59 -6.00 -15.30 5.83
N LYS A 60 -5.89 -15.24 4.49
CA LYS A 60 -5.87 -13.99 3.73
C LYS A 60 -7.23 -13.72 3.11
N VAL A 61 -7.65 -12.46 3.20
CA VAL A 61 -8.79 -11.89 2.50
C VAL A 61 -8.31 -10.80 1.56
N ASN A 62 -8.85 -10.77 0.34
CA ASN A 62 -8.59 -9.70 -0.61
C ASN A 62 -9.68 -8.65 -0.47
N VAL A 63 -9.29 -7.37 -0.38
CA VAL A 63 -10.24 -6.26 -0.29
C VAL A 63 -9.94 -5.31 -1.44
N ARG A 64 -10.96 -5.03 -2.25
CA ARG A 64 -10.88 -4.04 -3.32
C ARG A 64 -11.26 -2.67 -2.77
N ILE A 65 -10.40 -1.69 -3.03
CA ILE A 65 -10.56 -0.29 -2.62
C ILE A 65 -10.60 0.54 -3.89
N LEU A 66 -11.76 1.13 -4.19
CA LEU A 66 -12.01 1.95 -5.35
C LEU A 66 -12.32 3.40 -4.91
N ILE A 67 -11.43 4.33 -5.25
CA ILE A 67 -11.58 5.78 -5.04
C ILE A 67 -11.32 6.47 -6.39
N PRO A 68 -12.34 6.55 -7.29
CA PRO A 68 -12.15 7.01 -8.67
C PRO A 68 -11.66 8.45 -8.77
N ILE A 69 -12.10 9.34 -7.87
CA ILE A 69 -11.67 10.75 -7.83
C ILE A 69 -10.15 10.90 -7.58
N ARG A 70 -9.49 9.82 -7.13
CA ARG A 70 -8.03 9.75 -6.93
C ARG A 70 -7.33 8.84 -7.93
N GLY A 71 -8.07 8.19 -8.84
CA GLY A 71 -7.51 7.16 -9.73
C GLY A 71 -7.06 5.90 -8.98
N ILE A 72 -7.61 5.62 -7.80
CA ILE A 72 -7.26 4.43 -7.01
C ILE A 72 -8.27 3.32 -7.34
N ASP A 73 -7.77 2.20 -7.87
CA ASP A 73 -8.47 0.92 -7.93
C ASP A 73 -7.45 -0.16 -7.58
N THR A 74 -7.52 -0.68 -6.35
CA THR A 74 -6.51 -1.61 -5.83
C THR A 74 -7.16 -2.78 -5.13
N VAL A 75 -6.55 -3.96 -5.26
CA VAL A 75 -6.90 -5.15 -4.48
C VAL A 75 -5.78 -5.43 -3.49
N GLN A 76 -6.10 -5.40 -2.20
CA GLN A 76 -5.13 -5.51 -1.12
C GLN A 76 -5.39 -6.79 -0.30
N PRO A 77 -4.38 -7.65 -0.11
CA PRO A 77 -4.50 -8.80 0.78
C PRO A 77 -4.30 -8.36 2.24
N PHE A 78 -5.13 -8.91 3.13
CA PHE A 78 -5.08 -8.73 4.58
C PHE A 78 -5.01 -10.09 5.27
N ASN A 79 -4.10 -10.26 6.22
CA ASN A 79 -3.98 -11.52 6.97
C ASN A 79 -4.79 -11.44 8.27
N VAL A 80 -6.00 -12.00 8.25
CA VAL A 80 -6.97 -11.83 9.35
C VAL A 80 -6.53 -12.54 10.62
N GLU A 81 -5.83 -13.67 10.49
CA GLU A 81 -5.37 -14.46 11.65
C GLU A 81 -4.14 -13.82 12.34
N LYS A 82 -3.19 -13.37 11.53
CA LYS A 82 -1.94 -12.78 12.01
C LYS A 82 -2.13 -11.34 12.47
N GLU A 83 -2.80 -10.54 11.66
CA GLU A 83 -2.88 -9.07 11.80
C GLU A 83 -4.25 -8.61 12.33
N GLY A 84 -5.28 -9.46 12.23
CA GLY A 84 -6.58 -9.25 12.86
C GLY A 84 -7.73 -8.89 11.92
N PRO A 85 -8.98 -8.85 12.42
CA PRO A 85 -10.15 -8.54 11.58
C PRO A 85 -10.47 -7.04 11.46
N PHE A 86 -9.75 -6.18 12.17
CA PHE A 86 -10.03 -4.75 12.21
C PHE A 86 -9.12 -4.01 11.22
N ILE A 87 -9.71 -3.28 10.28
CA ILE A 87 -9.00 -2.55 9.23
C ILE A 87 -9.46 -1.09 9.22
N LEU A 88 -8.53 -0.15 9.41
CA LEU A 88 -8.74 1.27 9.16
C LEU A 88 -8.27 1.62 7.76
N ILE A 89 -9.10 2.34 7.02
CA ILE A 89 -8.73 3.02 5.79
C ILE A 89 -8.98 4.51 6.02
N LYS A 90 -7.90 5.27 6.14
CA LYS A 90 -7.94 6.70 6.45
C LYS A 90 -7.23 7.48 5.37
N ARG A 91 -7.81 8.59 4.93
CA ARG A 91 -7.07 9.60 4.20
C ARG A 91 -6.50 10.62 5.18
N GLU A 92 -5.20 10.85 5.09
CA GLU A 92 -4.56 11.97 5.78
C GLU A 92 -4.03 12.97 4.74
N GLU A 93 -4.33 14.25 4.95
CA GLU A 93 -3.89 15.31 4.05
C GLU A 93 -2.35 15.34 3.98
N GLY A 94 -1.81 15.37 2.75
CA GLY A 94 -0.37 15.33 2.50
C GLY A 94 0.29 13.94 2.66
N LYS A 95 -0.37 12.93 3.25
CA LYS A 95 0.19 11.58 3.44
C LYS A 95 -0.48 10.48 2.61
N GLY A 96 -1.57 10.79 1.93
CA GLY A 96 -2.27 9.85 1.05
C GLY A 96 -3.20 8.90 1.81
N LEU A 97 -3.38 7.69 1.28
CA LEU A 97 -4.25 6.68 1.87
C LEU A 97 -3.45 5.83 2.86
N GLN A 98 -3.82 5.90 4.13
CA GLN A 98 -3.26 5.09 5.21
C GLN A 98 -4.16 3.88 5.44
N ILE A 99 -3.53 2.70 5.56
CA ILE A 99 -4.22 1.47 5.90
C ILE A 99 -3.57 0.85 7.14
N VAL A 100 -4.38 0.58 8.15
CA VAL A 100 -3.90 -0.02 9.41
C VAL A 100 -4.73 -1.24 9.73
N GLN A 101 -4.09 -2.36 10.02
CA GLN A 101 -4.77 -3.57 10.49
C GLN A 101 -4.45 -3.81 11.97
N ARG A 102 -5.44 -4.24 12.75
CA ARG A 102 -5.31 -4.52 14.18
C ARG A 102 -6.00 -5.82 14.57
N LYS A 103 -5.41 -6.49 15.56
CA LYS A 103 -5.89 -7.75 16.13
C LYS A 103 -6.84 -7.60 17.31
N ALA A 104 -6.63 -6.58 18.13
CA ALA A 104 -7.29 -6.48 19.43
C ALA A 104 -8.64 -5.73 19.37
N ASP A 105 -8.73 -4.64 18.61
CA ASP A 105 -9.91 -3.76 18.62
C ASP A 105 -10.02 -2.89 17.35
N ASP A 106 -11.20 -2.27 17.18
CA ASP A 106 -11.50 -1.20 16.22
C ASP A 106 -11.20 0.21 16.78
N LYS A 107 -10.48 0.31 17.90
CA LYS A 107 -10.15 1.58 18.56
C LYS A 107 -8.92 2.22 17.92
N PHE A 108 -9.01 2.55 16.64
CA PHE A 108 -7.90 3.12 15.88
C PHE A 108 -7.41 4.49 16.40
N GLY A 109 -8.21 5.14 17.24
CA GLY A 109 -7.88 6.37 17.94
C GLY A 109 -8.03 7.59 17.03
N THR A 110 -8.93 8.50 17.40
CA THR A 110 -8.71 9.92 17.13
C THR A 110 -7.32 10.26 17.65
N THR A 111 -6.47 10.86 16.83
CA THR A 111 -5.14 11.35 17.23
C THR A 111 -5.24 12.02 18.59
N GLN A 112 -4.75 11.37 19.65
CA GLN A 112 -4.57 12.08 20.91
C GLN A 112 -3.42 13.04 20.66
N VAL A 113 -3.74 14.34 20.62
CA VAL A 113 -2.75 15.38 20.84
C VAL A 113 -2.24 15.14 22.26
N VAL A 114 -1.15 14.37 22.38
CA VAL A 114 -0.41 14.26 23.63
C VAL A 114 0.18 15.64 23.87
N LYS A 115 -0.56 16.47 24.61
CA LYS A 115 0.05 17.57 25.35
C LYS A 115 0.96 16.87 26.37
N THR A 116 2.26 17.04 26.19
CA THR A 116 3.28 16.59 27.12
C THR A 116 2.96 17.15 28.50
N ALA A 117 2.47 16.30 29.40
CA ALA A 117 2.48 16.53 30.83
C ALA A 117 3.07 15.28 31.48
N THR A 118 4.17 15.51 32.17
CA THR A 118 5.08 14.58 32.82
C THR A 118 4.38 13.58 33.74
N GLY A 119 4.80 12.30 33.63
CA GLY A 119 4.82 11.35 34.74
C GLY A 119 3.61 10.43 34.86
N GLY A 120 3.75 9.19 34.37
CA GLY A 120 2.77 8.13 34.61
C GLY A 120 3.15 6.85 33.89
N ASN A 121 3.58 5.85 34.65
CA ASN A 121 4.09 4.57 34.20
C ASN A 121 2.92 3.65 33.82
N GLU A 122 2.52 3.56 32.55
CA GLU A 122 1.50 2.60 32.11
C GLU A 122 1.84 1.91 30.78
N SER A 123 1.92 0.58 30.88
CA SER A 123 1.56 -0.46 29.92
C SER A 123 1.89 -0.25 28.45
N ARG A 124 3.02 -0.85 28.04
CA ARG A 124 3.42 -1.11 26.66
C ARG A 124 2.36 -1.88 25.89
N SER A 125 1.47 -1.17 25.20
CA SER A 125 0.72 -1.76 24.09
C SER A 125 1.64 -1.86 22.87
N GLN A 126 2.05 -3.09 22.55
CA GLN A 126 2.83 -3.41 21.35
C GLN A 126 1.96 -3.29 20.09
N HIS A 127 1.50 -2.08 19.74
CA HIS A 127 0.74 -1.89 18.50
C HIS A 127 1.67 -1.94 17.28
N GLN A 128 1.39 -2.83 16.34
CA GLN A 128 2.14 -3.00 15.09
C GLN A 128 2.09 -1.73 14.21
N ALA A 129 3.17 -1.55 13.46
CA ALA A 129 3.34 -0.52 12.45
C ALA A 129 2.28 -0.64 11.33
N GLY A 130 1.49 0.41 11.10
CA GLY A 130 0.61 0.49 9.92
C GLY A 130 1.39 0.56 8.61
N PHE A 131 0.68 0.58 7.47
CA PHE A 131 1.29 0.82 6.17
C PHE A 131 0.57 1.97 5.43
N VAL A 132 1.33 2.72 4.62
CA VAL A 132 0.79 3.70 3.69
C VAL A 132 0.67 3.04 2.33
N VAL A 133 -0.43 3.31 1.62
CA VAL A 133 -0.61 2.91 0.23
C VAL A 133 -0.31 4.10 -0.66
N ASP A 134 0.60 3.91 -1.60
CA ASP A 134 0.85 4.88 -2.66
C ASP A 134 -0.43 5.02 -3.51
N PRO A 135 -0.98 6.24 -3.64
CA PRO A 135 -2.28 6.44 -4.28
C PRO A 135 -2.23 6.26 -5.82
N GLN A 136 -1.06 6.21 -6.45
CA GLN A 136 -0.95 5.99 -7.90
C GLN A 136 -0.65 4.54 -8.25
N THR A 137 0.10 3.84 -7.40
CA THR A 137 0.61 2.49 -7.70
C THR A 137 0.00 1.41 -6.81
N GLY A 138 -0.68 1.76 -5.72
CA GLY A 138 -1.18 0.80 -4.73
C GLY A 138 -0.09 0.12 -3.90
N GLN A 139 1.18 0.53 -4.06
CA GLN A 139 2.30 -0.07 -3.34
C GLN A 139 2.25 0.26 -1.83
N LYS A 140 2.53 -0.74 -1.00
CA LYS A 140 2.57 -0.62 0.46
C LYS A 140 3.94 -0.14 0.93
N ARG A 141 3.96 0.87 1.79
CA ARG A 141 5.14 1.26 2.59
C ARG A 141 4.83 1.05 4.07
N TYR A 142 5.52 0.10 4.70
CA TYR A 142 5.36 -0.18 6.12
C TYR A 142 6.03 0.93 6.96
N LEU A 143 5.31 1.51 7.92
CA LEU A 143 5.87 2.53 8.82
C LEU A 143 6.73 1.86 9.89
N SER A 144 8.03 1.69 9.67
CA SER A 144 8.93 1.21 10.74
C SER A 144 8.87 2.14 11.95
N LYS A 145 8.64 1.59 13.14
CA LYS A 145 8.89 2.30 14.40
C LYS A 145 10.40 2.41 14.60
N SER A 146 11.02 3.45 14.08
CA SER A 146 12.41 3.78 14.41
C SER A 146 12.49 5.15 15.07
N ASN A 147 12.93 5.17 16.32
CA ASN A 147 13.65 6.29 16.92
C ASN A 147 14.72 6.81 15.94
N PRO A 148 15.04 8.11 15.91
CA PRO A 148 16.02 8.64 14.98
C PRO A 148 17.43 8.29 15.48
N GLN A 149 18.00 7.20 14.98
CA GLN A 149 19.45 7.00 15.02
C GLN A 149 19.94 6.50 13.66
N THR A 150 20.71 7.38 13.05
CA THR A 150 21.66 7.19 11.96
C THR A 150 22.31 5.81 12.03
N THR A 151 22.14 5.00 10.98
CA THR A 151 22.95 3.80 10.76
C THR A 151 23.47 3.83 9.32
N THR A 152 24.74 4.20 9.24
CA THR A 152 25.69 3.97 8.14
C THR A 152 25.66 2.48 7.78
N TYR A 153 25.44 2.17 6.50
CA TYR A 153 25.52 0.81 5.99
C TYR A 153 26.95 0.48 5.57
N SER A 154 27.58 -0.43 6.32
CA SER A 154 28.73 -1.23 5.87
C SER A 154 28.20 -2.44 5.12
N VAL A 155 28.71 -2.67 3.91
CA VAL A 155 28.36 -3.79 3.03
C VAL A 155 29.31 -4.96 3.27
N PRO A 156 28.84 -6.22 3.39
CA PRO A 156 29.62 -7.39 3.01
C PRO A 156 29.29 -7.78 1.57
N SER A 157 30.35 -7.94 0.80
CA SER A 157 30.39 -8.29 -0.61
C SER A 157 30.23 -9.79 -0.85
N SER A 158 29.82 -10.10 -2.09
CA SER A 158 30.15 -11.30 -2.88
C SER A 158 29.20 -12.52 -2.83
N GLY A 159 28.71 -12.90 -4.01
CA GLY A 159 28.04 -14.19 -4.25
C GLY A 159 27.31 -14.29 -5.59
N THR A 160 28.07 -14.32 -6.69
CA THR A 160 27.62 -14.55 -8.08
C THR A 160 27.07 -15.96 -8.30
N SER A 161 25.96 -16.12 -9.02
CA SER A 161 25.81 -17.12 -10.10
C SER A 161 24.47 -17.02 -10.86
N SER A 162 24.63 -16.74 -12.16
CA SER A 162 23.90 -17.16 -13.36
C SER A 162 22.58 -17.94 -13.27
N GLY A 163 21.63 -17.48 -14.08
CA GLY A 163 20.44 -18.23 -14.51
C GLY A 163 19.68 -17.45 -15.57
N VAL A 164 20.14 -17.54 -16.81
CA VAL A 164 19.51 -17.03 -18.04
C VAL A 164 18.24 -17.83 -18.32
N ASP A 165 17.12 -17.17 -18.66
CA ASP A 165 16.39 -17.57 -19.86
C ASP A 165 15.72 -16.40 -20.58
N THR A 166 15.68 -16.58 -21.88
CA THR A 166 15.52 -15.64 -22.98
C THR A 166 14.07 -15.59 -23.42
N SER A 167 13.59 -14.41 -23.83
CA SER A 167 12.64 -14.29 -24.95
C SER A 167 12.64 -12.88 -25.53
N ASN A 168 13.65 -12.67 -26.37
CA ASN A 168 13.54 -12.19 -27.75
C ASN A 168 12.31 -11.36 -28.15
N ARG A 169 12.53 -10.07 -28.49
CA ARG A 169 12.01 -9.49 -29.73
C ARG A 169 12.82 -8.24 -30.11
N THR A 170 13.65 -8.40 -31.13
CA THR A 170 14.25 -7.34 -31.93
C THR A 170 13.15 -6.67 -32.77
N THR A 171 13.05 -5.35 -32.69
CA THR A 171 12.55 -4.53 -33.82
C THR A 171 13.21 -3.16 -33.76
N THR A 172 13.88 -2.88 -34.87
CA THR A 172 14.48 -1.66 -35.36
C THR A 172 13.54 -0.45 -35.24
N GLU A 173 13.78 0.49 -34.32
CA GLU A 173 13.01 1.74 -34.26
C GLU A 173 13.94 2.94 -33.96
N SER A 174 14.09 3.76 -35.02
CA SER A 174 14.30 5.20 -35.10
C SER A 174 15.07 5.94 -33.99
N ALA A 175 16.09 6.71 -34.39
CA ALA A 175 16.89 7.58 -33.52
C ALA A 175 16.07 8.61 -32.69
N GLY A 176 14.81 8.88 -33.05
CA GLY A 176 13.87 9.67 -32.24
C GLY A 176 13.43 8.98 -30.94
N ASP A 177 13.37 7.64 -30.94
CA ASP A 177 12.93 6.85 -29.78
C ASP A 177 14.02 6.76 -28.71
N VAL A 178 15.30 6.84 -29.10
CA VAL A 178 16.42 6.81 -28.15
C VAL A 178 16.38 8.01 -27.22
N TYR A 179 16.11 9.21 -27.73
CA TYR A 179 16.01 10.42 -26.89
C TYR A 179 14.79 10.37 -25.95
N ALA A 180 13.64 9.91 -26.43
CA ALA A 180 12.45 9.72 -25.60
C ALA A 180 12.67 8.67 -24.50
N GLN A 181 13.40 7.59 -24.82
CA GLN A 181 13.77 6.56 -23.86
C GLN A 181 14.80 7.07 -22.83
N LEU A 182 15.76 7.92 -23.23
CA LEU A 182 16.69 8.59 -22.31
C LEU A 182 15.97 9.54 -21.35
N GLU A 183 15.01 10.32 -21.84
CA GLU A 183 14.20 11.21 -21.01
C GLU A 183 13.39 10.42 -19.97
N LYS A 184 12.77 9.32 -20.40
CA LYS A 184 12.04 8.42 -19.51
C LYS A 184 12.96 7.79 -18.45
N LEU A 185 14.17 7.37 -18.82
CA LEU A 185 15.18 6.87 -17.87
C LEU A 185 15.60 7.95 -16.85
N GLY A 186 15.77 9.19 -17.28
CA GLY A 186 16.07 10.33 -16.41
C GLY A 186 14.95 10.58 -15.40
N GLN A 187 13.70 10.57 -15.84
CA GLN A 187 12.54 10.72 -14.95
C GLN A 187 12.45 9.58 -13.93
N LEU A 188 12.80 8.34 -14.30
CA LEU A 188 12.80 7.21 -13.38
C LEU A 188 13.91 7.32 -12.31
N ARG A 189 15.09 7.82 -12.69
CA ARG A 189 16.17 8.14 -11.75
C ARG A 189 15.76 9.25 -10.79
N ASP A 190 15.22 10.35 -11.30
CA ASP A 190 14.85 11.52 -10.49
C ASP A 190 13.70 11.20 -9.51
N ARG A 191 12.87 10.20 -9.84
CA ARG A 191 11.83 9.63 -8.97
C ARG A 191 12.35 8.59 -7.97
N GLY A 192 13.65 8.30 -7.96
CA GLY A 192 14.28 7.33 -7.06
C GLY A 192 13.91 5.87 -7.34
N ILE A 193 13.39 5.57 -8.53
CA ILE A 193 13.01 4.21 -8.96
C ILE A 193 14.24 3.43 -9.44
N LEU A 194 15.20 4.14 -10.06
CA LEU A 194 16.48 3.58 -10.45
C LEU A 194 17.59 4.15 -9.58
N THR A 195 18.51 3.29 -9.14
CA THR A 195 19.78 3.73 -8.57
C THR A 195 20.68 4.32 -9.68
N GLU A 196 21.63 5.18 -9.30
CA GLU A 196 22.55 5.82 -10.27
C GLU A 196 23.29 4.75 -11.10
N THR A 197 23.64 3.62 -10.50
CA THR A 197 24.30 2.51 -11.19
C THR A 197 23.41 1.85 -12.24
N GLU A 198 22.11 1.67 -11.96
CA GLU A 198 21.16 1.06 -12.90
C GLU A 198 20.84 2.01 -14.06
N PHE A 199 20.71 3.31 -13.76
CA PHE A 199 20.54 4.33 -14.78
C PHE A 199 21.71 4.33 -15.78
N GLN A 200 22.96 4.28 -15.30
CA GLN A 200 24.13 4.25 -16.17
C GLN A 200 24.20 2.97 -17.02
N GLN A 201 23.83 1.81 -16.48
CA GLN A 201 23.79 0.56 -17.25
C GLN A 201 22.74 0.59 -18.36
N GLN A 202 21.53 1.08 -18.05
CA GLN A 202 20.46 1.17 -19.04
C GLN A 202 20.76 2.24 -20.11
N LYS A 203 21.33 3.39 -19.71
CA LYS A 203 21.79 4.44 -20.63
C LYS A 203 22.87 3.94 -21.58
N LYS A 204 23.87 3.18 -21.10
CA LYS A 204 24.91 2.57 -21.95
C LYS A 204 24.32 1.57 -22.94
N LYS A 205 23.43 0.69 -22.47
CA LYS A 205 22.72 -0.28 -23.31
C LYS A 205 21.91 0.40 -24.42
N LEU A 206 21.29 1.53 -24.11
CA LEU A 206 20.51 2.32 -25.06
C LEU A 206 21.36 3.02 -26.12
N LEU A 207 22.57 3.45 -25.74
CA LEU A 207 23.52 4.14 -26.61
C LEU A 207 24.47 3.18 -27.35
N GLY A 208 24.39 1.87 -27.08
CA GLY A 208 25.25 0.85 -27.67
C GLY A 208 26.73 0.94 -27.24
N LEU A 209 27.00 1.43 -26.02
CA LEU A 209 28.34 1.68 -25.46
C LEU A 209 28.79 0.62 -24.45
#